data_AF-A0A5N6Z6Z4-F1
#
_entry.id   AF-A0A5N6Z6Z4-F1
#
_cell.length_a   1.000
_cell.length_b   1.000
_cell.length_c   1.000
_cell.angle_alpha   90.00
_cell.angle_beta   90.00
_cell.angle_gamma   90.00
#
_symmetry.space_group_name_H-M   'P 1'
#
loop_
_entity.id
_entity.type
_entity.pdbx_description
1 polymer ?
#
loop_
_entity_poly.entity_id
_entity_poly.type
_entity_poly.pdbx_seq_one_letter_code
_entity_poly.pdbx_strand_id
1 'polypeptide(L)'
;MRTLTLLATLLAFLAGLYNYFDSRLEQFYIFEPGQLHDLSQRAIAAHGNDTRAVVNYIVSELDEKTPGSHLNKEEEWVFNNAGGAMGAMYIIHARTAIGTEGHTGRHTADDYFNILQGTQLAYVPGSYEPEVYPQGSVHHLPRGQVKQYKMDASCFALEYARGWIPPMLFFGYADTFSSTLDFPTLWATSRITGREMIANLLKGKMFHETITTSSLFYPGERVAIGASGGKDSTVLASVLKTLNERYNYGLQLCLLSIDEGIKGYRDDSLETVKRNAEQYDMPLEIVGYDELYGWTMDQVVAQVGKKGNCTYCGVFRRQALDRGAARLGIKHVVTGHNADDVAETVMMNLLRGDLPRLSRGTSIVTDSAASDIKRSKPLKYAYEKEIVLYAHHKQLDYFSTECIYSPEAFRGSARTLIKDLEKIRPSSILDIVKSGEDMAELVPAEVKGKSCARAAAEESAGGCGSQNGRSRGGEMAEMEKKLADDEAAESMETEIKLPEQSESLTRKQNKGGKGPSQKTIKTQTMGKCERCGYISSQKVCKACALLEGLNKNRPKTAIEVGVSLEDEESSSTLMRQMEKAQLGG
;
A
#
# COMPACT_ATOMS: atom_id res chain seq x y z
N MET A 1 -7.74 -23.00 -35.06
CA MET A 1 -7.66 -23.74 -33.78
C MET A 1 -7.09 -22.88 -32.66
N ARG A 2 -5.87 -22.32 -32.75
CA ARG A 2 -5.27 -21.49 -31.67
C ARG A 2 -6.14 -20.30 -31.19
N THR A 3 -6.82 -19.60 -32.09
CA THR A 3 -7.73 -18.49 -31.76
C THR A 3 -8.97 -18.95 -31.00
N LEU A 4 -9.56 -20.08 -31.39
CA LEU A 4 -10.67 -20.71 -30.66
C LEU A 4 -10.23 -21.19 -29.28
N THR A 5 -9.03 -21.76 -29.16
CA THR A 5 -8.48 -22.20 -27.87
C THR A 5 -8.24 -21.02 -26.93
N LEU A 6 -7.68 -19.91 -27.44
CA LEU A 6 -7.49 -18.67 -26.68
C LEU A 6 -8.82 -18.03 -26.25
N LEU A 7 -9.82 -18.02 -27.13
CA LEU A 7 -11.14 -17.50 -26.79
C LEU A 7 -11.82 -18.37 -25.72
N ALA A 8 -11.70 -19.69 -25.85
CA ALA A 8 -12.25 -20.65 -24.88
C ALA A 8 -11.57 -20.55 -23.51
N THR A 9 -10.25 -20.38 -23.45
CA THR A 9 -9.54 -20.18 -22.18
C THR A 9 -9.86 -18.83 -21.56
N LEU A 10 -9.98 -17.76 -22.35
CA LEU A 10 -10.40 -16.45 -21.85
C LEU A 10 -11.84 -16.48 -21.31
N LEU A 11 -12.77 -17.11 -22.02
CA LEU A 11 -14.15 -17.30 -21.56
C LEU A 11 -14.21 -18.11 -20.26
N ALA A 12 -13.44 -19.20 -20.16
CA ALA A 12 -13.36 -20.01 -18.94
C ALA A 12 -12.78 -19.21 -17.76
N PHE A 13 -11.75 -18.40 -18.00
CA PHE A 13 -11.17 -17.52 -16.98
C PHE A 13 -12.15 -16.43 -16.53
N LEU A 14 -12.81 -15.74 -17.46
CA LEU A 14 -13.81 -14.72 -17.15
C LEU A 14 -15.02 -15.31 -16.43
N ALA A 15 -15.47 -16.50 -16.83
CA ALA A 15 -16.53 -17.23 -16.12
C ALA A 15 -16.08 -17.64 -14.70
N GLY A 16 -14.83 -18.08 -14.53
CA GLY A 16 -14.27 -18.37 -13.21
C GLY A 16 -14.23 -17.13 -12.31
N LEU A 17 -13.80 -15.99 -12.86
CA LEU A 17 -13.78 -14.70 -12.16
C LEU A 17 -15.19 -14.25 -11.78
N TYR A 18 -16.15 -14.38 -12.71
CA TYR A 18 -17.56 -14.10 -12.46
C TYR A 18 -18.09 -14.91 -11.28
N ASN A 19 -17.93 -16.23 -11.32
CA ASN A 19 -18.43 -17.11 -10.26
C ASN A 19 -17.77 -16.82 -8.91
N TYR A 20 -16.48 -16.48 -8.91
CA TYR A 20 -15.75 -16.12 -7.69
C TYR A 20 -16.34 -14.87 -7.02
N PHE A 21 -16.53 -13.78 -7.78
CA PHE A 21 -17.10 -12.55 -7.22
C PHE A 21 -18.59 -12.70 -6.90
N ASP A 22 -19.36 -13.37 -7.75
CA ASP A 22 -20.81 -13.62 -7.54
C ASP A 22 -21.05 -14.34 -6.21
N SER A 23 -20.21 -15.32 -5.87
CA SER A 23 -20.30 -16.09 -4.62
C SER A 23 -20.02 -15.28 -3.34
N ARG A 24 -19.45 -14.07 -3.47
CA ARG A 24 -19.04 -13.21 -2.34
C ARG A 24 -19.74 -11.87 -2.31
N LEU A 25 -20.70 -11.64 -3.21
CA LEU A 25 -21.41 -10.38 -3.33
C LEU A 25 -22.01 -9.89 -1.99
N GLU A 26 -22.49 -10.82 -1.16
CA GLU A 26 -23.09 -10.50 0.15
C GLU A 26 -22.14 -9.76 1.10
N GLN A 27 -20.83 -9.98 0.99
CA GLN A 27 -19.83 -9.35 1.85
C GLN A 27 -19.61 -7.86 1.51
N PHE A 28 -20.10 -7.40 0.35
CA PHE A 28 -19.86 -6.04 -0.13
C PHE A 28 -21.05 -5.10 0.07
N TYR A 29 -22.21 -5.60 0.50
CA TYR A 29 -23.40 -4.76 0.67
C TYR A 29 -23.43 -4.10 2.05
N ILE A 30 -23.70 -2.80 2.05
CA ILE A 30 -23.80 -1.98 3.27
C ILE A 30 -25.24 -1.95 3.79
N PHE A 31 -26.22 -1.98 2.88
CA PHE A 31 -27.63 -1.85 3.20
C PHE A 31 -28.40 -3.12 2.88
N GLU A 32 -29.31 -3.51 3.77
CA GLU A 32 -30.25 -4.60 3.50
C GLU A 32 -31.54 -4.08 2.86
N PRO A 33 -32.12 -4.79 1.86
CA PRO A 33 -33.36 -4.35 1.22
C PRO A 33 -34.52 -4.11 2.20
N GLY A 34 -34.65 -4.97 3.22
CA GLY A 34 -35.69 -4.82 4.25
C GLY A 34 -35.55 -3.54 5.07
N GLN A 35 -34.32 -3.12 5.37
CA GLN A 35 -34.03 -1.89 6.10
C GLN A 35 -34.37 -0.64 5.27
N LEU A 36 -34.06 -0.67 3.97
CA LEU A 36 -34.39 0.43 3.05
C LEU A 36 -35.90 0.54 2.82
N HIS A 37 -36.60 -0.59 2.79
CA HIS A 37 -38.06 -0.60 2.69
C HIS A 37 -38.71 -0.01 3.94
N ASP A 38 -38.30 -0.47 5.13
CA ASP A 38 -38.77 0.09 6.41
C ASP A 38 -38.51 1.60 6.50
N LEU A 39 -37.31 2.04 6.11
CA LEU A 39 -36.98 3.46 6.07
C LEU A 39 -37.88 4.25 5.11
N SER A 40 -38.17 3.69 3.93
CA SER A 40 -39.08 4.29 2.96
C SER A 40 -40.50 4.41 3.52
N GLN A 41 -41.01 3.39 4.22
CA GLN A 41 -42.30 3.45 4.91
C GLN A 41 -42.35 4.54 5.96
N ARG A 42 -41.32 4.63 6.81
CA ARG A 42 -41.25 5.65 7.88
C ARG A 42 -41.19 7.06 7.30
N ALA A 43 -40.44 7.26 6.22
CA ALA A 43 -40.38 8.55 5.54
C ALA A 43 -41.74 8.96 4.93
N ILE A 44 -42.43 8.01 4.27
CA ILE A 44 -43.78 8.25 3.71
C ILE A 44 -44.78 8.52 4.85
N ALA A 45 -44.72 7.79 5.95
CA ALA A 45 -45.60 8.00 7.10
C ALA A 45 -45.39 9.38 7.76
N ALA A 46 -44.14 9.87 7.78
CA ALA A 46 -43.79 11.16 8.36
C ALA A 46 -44.16 12.37 7.47
N HIS A 47 -44.07 12.22 6.14
CA HIS A 47 -44.13 13.35 5.21
C HIS A 47 -45.18 13.23 4.09
N GLY A 48 -45.91 12.11 4.04
CA GLY A 48 -47.00 11.87 3.10
C GLY A 48 -46.55 11.97 1.64
N ASN A 49 -47.16 12.91 0.90
CA ASN A 49 -46.90 13.12 -0.53
C ASN A 49 -45.89 14.22 -0.83
N ASP A 50 -45.24 14.80 0.18
CA ASP A 50 -44.14 15.74 -0.03
C ASP A 50 -42.84 14.98 -0.34
N THR A 51 -42.57 14.78 -1.63
CA THR A 51 -41.41 14.03 -2.12
C THR A 51 -40.09 14.60 -1.59
N ARG A 52 -39.96 15.92 -1.49
CA ARG A 52 -38.72 16.56 -1.07
C ARG A 52 -38.47 16.30 0.41
N ALA A 53 -39.51 16.40 1.25
CA ALA A 53 -39.42 16.08 2.66
C ALA A 53 -39.14 14.57 2.90
N VAL A 54 -39.80 13.69 2.13
CA VAL A 54 -39.54 12.23 2.16
C VAL A 54 -38.09 11.91 1.81
N VAL A 55 -37.55 12.51 0.75
CA VAL A 55 -36.15 12.31 0.33
C VAL A 55 -35.18 12.83 1.39
N ASN A 56 -35.42 14.02 1.94
CA ASN A 56 -34.57 14.59 2.99
C ASN A 56 -34.54 13.71 4.24
N TYR A 57 -35.69 13.18 4.67
CA TYR A 57 -35.78 12.24 5.79
C TYR A 57 -34.95 10.97 5.55
N ILE A 58 -35.03 10.40 4.35
CA ILE A 58 -34.27 9.20 4.00
C ILE A 58 -32.76 9.50 4.01
N VAL A 59 -32.34 10.63 3.42
CA VAL A 59 -30.93 11.03 3.38
C VAL A 59 -30.39 11.28 4.79
N SER A 60 -31.14 11.96 5.66
CA SER A 60 -30.72 12.25 7.04
C SER A 60 -30.58 10.98 7.88
N GLU A 61 -31.53 10.05 7.79
CA GLU A 61 -31.45 8.81 8.56
C GLU A 61 -30.36 7.85 8.06
N LEU A 62 -30.12 7.80 6.74
CA LEU A 62 -29.01 7.00 6.21
C LEU A 62 -27.66 7.59 6.64
N ASP A 63 -27.54 8.92 6.76
CA ASP A 63 -26.34 9.58 7.25
C ASP A 63 -26.11 9.32 8.75
N GLU A 64 -27.18 9.30 9.56
CA GLU A 64 -27.09 8.98 10.99
C GLU A 64 -26.73 7.51 11.26
N LYS A 65 -27.30 6.57 10.49
CA LYS A 65 -27.03 5.13 10.64
C LYS A 65 -25.68 4.72 10.05
N THR A 66 -25.15 5.47 9.09
CA THR A 66 -23.84 5.23 8.49
C THR A 66 -23.00 6.50 8.55
N PRO A 67 -22.56 6.93 9.76
CA PRO A 67 -21.85 8.20 9.95
C PRO A 67 -20.49 8.12 9.23
N GLY A 68 -20.44 8.71 8.03
CA GLY A 68 -19.30 8.51 7.13
C GLY A 68 -19.55 8.67 5.63
N SER A 69 -20.44 9.56 5.18
CA SER A 69 -20.48 10.14 3.80
C SER A 69 -20.36 9.17 2.61
N HIS A 70 -20.97 7.98 2.67
CA HIS A 70 -21.19 7.16 1.48
C HIS A 70 -22.34 7.68 0.61
N LEU A 71 -22.97 8.77 1.04
CA LEU A 71 -24.13 9.40 0.42
C LEU A 71 -23.71 10.75 -0.15
N ASN A 72 -24.14 11.03 -1.38
CA ASN A 72 -24.07 12.38 -1.91
C ASN A 72 -25.11 13.25 -1.19
N LYS A 73 -24.68 14.40 -0.68
CA LYS A 73 -25.53 15.38 0.01
C LYS A 73 -25.84 16.60 -0.86
N GLU A 74 -25.10 16.77 -1.95
CA GLU A 74 -25.37 17.82 -2.93
C GLU A 74 -26.49 17.31 -3.85
N GLU A 75 -27.62 18.01 -3.93
CA GLU A 75 -28.77 17.71 -4.80
C GLU A 75 -28.40 17.84 -6.30
N GLU A 76 -27.44 17.03 -6.79
CA GLU A 76 -27.00 17.01 -8.18
C GLU A 76 -27.97 16.19 -9.03
N TRP A 77 -28.86 16.89 -9.73
CA TRP A 77 -29.82 16.32 -10.68
C TRP A 77 -29.19 16.07 -12.04
N VAL A 78 -29.40 14.89 -12.62
CA VAL A 78 -28.99 14.55 -13.99
C VAL A 78 -30.13 13.85 -14.72
N PHE A 79 -30.24 14.01 -16.04
CA PHE A 79 -31.19 13.20 -16.81
C PHE A 79 -30.61 11.81 -17.09
N ASN A 80 -31.44 10.78 -17.07
CA ASN A 80 -31.11 9.41 -17.41
C ASN A 80 -32.01 8.94 -18.55
N ASN A 81 -31.41 8.30 -19.56
CA ASN A 81 -32.13 7.58 -20.60
C ASN A 81 -31.56 6.18 -20.74
N ALA A 82 -32.36 5.16 -20.42
CA ALA A 82 -31.97 3.77 -20.50
C ALA A 82 -33.18 2.86 -20.77
N GLY A 83 -33.08 1.99 -21.78
CA GLY A 83 -34.15 1.08 -22.16
C GLY A 83 -35.39 1.79 -22.71
N GLY A 84 -35.21 2.97 -23.31
CA GLY A 84 -36.30 3.86 -23.76
C GLY A 84 -37.02 4.62 -22.64
N ALA A 85 -36.66 4.39 -21.38
CA ALA A 85 -37.18 5.13 -20.24
C ALA A 85 -36.38 6.43 -20.01
N MET A 86 -37.08 7.56 -19.85
CA MET A 86 -36.49 8.87 -19.59
C MET A 86 -36.89 9.38 -18.21
N GLY A 87 -35.91 9.74 -17.38
CA GLY A 87 -36.18 10.36 -16.08
C GLY A 87 -35.06 11.31 -15.62
N ALA A 88 -35.38 12.23 -14.71
CA ALA A 88 -34.43 13.07 -13.98
C ALA A 88 -34.00 12.37 -12.68
N MET A 89 -32.73 12.03 -12.51
CA MET A 89 -32.23 11.37 -11.32
C MET A 89 -31.50 12.28 -10.32
N TYR A 90 -31.76 12.08 -9.03
CA TYR A 90 -30.93 12.59 -7.93
C TYR A 90 -30.07 11.45 -7.39
N ILE A 91 -28.76 11.52 -7.63
CA ILE A 91 -27.80 10.48 -7.25
C ILE A 91 -27.39 10.67 -5.79
N ILE A 92 -28.20 10.14 -4.86
CA ILE A 92 -27.79 9.87 -3.47
C ILE A 92 -26.88 8.63 -3.44
N HIS A 93 -27.30 7.64 -4.25
CA HIS A 93 -26.59 6.50 -4.84
C HIS A 93 -27.42 5.96 -6.04
N ALA A 94 -27.79 6.88 -6.96
CA ALA A 94 -28.73 6.77 -8.11
C ALA A 94 -30.24 6.65 -7.76
N ARG A 95 -31.09 7.55 -8.32
CA ARG A 95 -32.58 7.49 -8.26
C ARG A 95 -33.22 8.36 -9.33
N THR A 96 -34.20 7.89 -10.10
CA THR A 96 -34.90 8.65 -11.18
C THR A 96 -36.19 9.37 -10.74
N ALA A 97 -36.67 10.30 -11.58
CA ALA A 97 -37.87 11.13 -11.44
C ALA A 97 -38.46 11.41 -12.82
N ILE A 98 -39.74 11.73 -12.90
CA ILE A 98 -40.55 11.91 -14.13
C ILE A 98 -41.13 10.57 -14.62
N GLY A 99 -42.44 10.61 -14.89
CA GLY A 99 -43.20 9.47 -15.40
C GLY A 99 -42.59 8.93 -16.69
N THR A 100 -42.26 7.65 -16.66
CA THR A 100 -41.48 7.00 -17.70
C THR A 100 -42.00 5.60 -17.95
N GLU A 101 -41.89 5.15 -19.19
CA GLU A 101 -42.11 3.77 -19.57
C GLU A 101 -40.89 3.25 -20.29
N GLY A 102 -40.61 1.96 -20.13
CA GLY A 102 -39.44 1.38 -20.78
C GLY A 102 -39.29 -0.10 -20.50
N HIS A 103 -38.24 -0.61 -21.11
CA HIS A 103 -37.88 -2.02 -21.02
C HIS A 103 -36.78 -2.20 -19.98
N THR A 104 -36.99 -3.07 -18.98
CA THR A 104 -36.02 -3.25 -17.89
C THR A 104 -34.72 -3.91 -18.32
N GLY A 105 -34.60 -4.39 -19.56
CA GLY A 105 -33.42 -5.11 -20.03
C GLY A 105 -33.21 -6.45 -19.32
N ARG A 106 -32.12 -7.16 -19.66
CA ARG A 106 -31.63 -8.33 -18.90
C ARG A 106 -30.38 -7.92 -18.15
N HIS A 107 -30.47 -7.89 -16.84
CA HIS A 107 -29.39 -7.41 -16.00
C HIS A 107 -28.76 -8.49 -15.14
N THR A 108 -27.52 -8.24 -14.73
CA THR A 108 -26.68 -9.10 -13.87
C THR A 108 -26.79 -8.74 -12.38
N ALA A 109 -27.73 -7.87 -12.02
CA ALA A 109 -28.04 -7.48 -10.65
C ALA A 109 -29.54 -7.58 -10.39
N ASP A 110 -29.90 -7.76 -9.13
CA ASP A 110 -31.25 -7.55 -8.60
C ASP A 110 -31.51 -6.05 -8.43
N ASP A 111 -32.73 -5.63 -8.71
CA ASP A 111 -33.13 -4.24 -8.57
C ASP A 111 -34.39 -4.11 -7.70
N TYR A 112 -34.36 -3.19 -6.75
CA TYR A 112 -35.43 -2.95 -5.78
C TYR A 112 -35.93 -1.52 -5.90
N PHE A 113 -37.15 -1.35 -6.41
CA PHE A 113 -37.82 -0.05 -6.49
C PHE A 113 -38.78 0.13 -5.32
N ASN A 114 -38.40 0.94 -4.33
CA ASN A 114 -39.28 1.34 -3.24
C ASN A 114 -40.11 2.54 -3.68
N ILE A 115 -41.41 2.36 -3.88
CA ILE A 115 -42.29 3.42 -4.43
C ILE A 115 -42.57 4.46 -3.35
N LEU A 116 -42.00 5.65 -3.50
CA LEU A 116 -42.13 6.77 -2.56
C LEU A 116 -43.36 7.62 -2.84
N GLN A 117 -43.74 7.74 -4.11
CA GLN A 117 -44.92 8.47 -4.56
C GLN A 117 -45.38 7.92 -5.90
N GLY A 118 -46.69 7.89 -6.14
CA GLY A 118 -47.28 7.42 -7.39
C GLY A 118 -47.42 5.90 -7.44
N THR A 119 -47.54 5.36 -8.66
CA THR A 119 -47.77 3.94 -8.92
C THR A 119 -46.88 3.49 -10.07
N GLN A 120 -46.16 2.38 -9.86
CA GLN A 120 -45.45 1.66 -10.91
C GLN A 120 -46.31 0.48 -11.38
N LEU A 121 -46.44 0.34 -12.70
CA LEU A 121 -47.02 -0.81 -13.37
C LEU A 121 -45.89 -1.64 -13.97
N ALA A 122 -45.95 -2.96 -13.85
CA ALA A 122 -45.03 -3.87 -14.52
C ALA A 122 -45.78 -4.94 -15.30
N TYR A 123 -45.32 -5.22 -16.51
CA TYR A 123 -45.89 -6.21 -17.42
C TYR A 123 -44.90 -7.34 -17.62
N VAL A 124 -45.36 -8.55 -17.31
CA VAL A 124 -44.60 -9.77 -17.54
C VAL A 124 -45.03 -10.37 -18.88
N PRO A 125 -44.09 -10.81 -19.73
CA PRO A 125 -44.43 -11.47 -20.99
C PRO A 125 -45.41 -12.64 -20.77
N GLY A 126 -46.55 -12.61 -21.46
CA GLY A 126 -47.59 -13.64 -21.37
C GLY A 126 -48.73 -13.35 -20.39
N SER A 127 -48.66 -12.25 -19.62
CA SER A 127 -49.78 -11.75 -18.82
C SER A 127 -50.51 -10.62 -19.56
N TYR A 128 -51.85 -10.60 -19.48
CA TYR A 128 -52.68 -9.50 -19.97
C TYR A 128 -52.93 -8.42 -18.90
N GLU A 129 -52.74 -8.76 -17.62
CA GLU A 129 -52.92 -7.84 -16.50
C GLU A 129 -51.56 -7.35 -15.98
N PRO A 130 -51.42 -6.04 -15.69
CA PRO A 130 -50.21 -5.50 -15.08
C PRO A 130 -50.12 -5.86 -13.60
N GLU A 131 -48.90 -6.10 -13.13
CA GLU A 131 -48.55 -6.02 -11.72
C GLU A 131 -48.59 -4.55 -11.29
N VAL A 132 -49.32 -4.25 -10.21
CA VAL A 132 -49.53 -2.89 -9.73
C VAL A 132 -48.79 -2.68 -8.41
N TYR A 133 -47.86 -1.72 -8.41
CA TYR A 133 -47.03 -1.35 -7.28
C TYR A 133 -47.38 0.07 -6.82
N PRO A 134 -48.31 0.24 -5.84
CA PRO A 134 -48.70 1.55 -5.32
C PRO A 134 -47.63 2.14 -4.38
N GLN A 135 -47.81 3.39 -3.97
CA GLN A 135 -46.99 4.04 -2.94
C GLN A 135 -46.85 3.15 -1.69
N GLY A 136 -45.62 3.04 -1.19
CA GLY A 136 -45.29 2.17 -0.07
C GLY A 136 -45.14 0.68 -0.44
N SER A 137 -45.13 0.32 -1.72
CA SER A 137 -44.77 -1.05 -2.13
C SER A 137 -43.32 -1.14 -2.62
N VAL A 138 -42.84 -2.37 -2.82
CA VAL A 138 -41.55 -2.64 -3.46
C VAL A 138 -41.76 -3.47 -4.71
N HIS A 139 -41.29 -2.97 -5.85
CA HIS A 139 -41.10 -3.79 -7.02
C HIS A 139 -39.68 -4.37 -7.00
N HIS A 140 -39.57 -5.67 -6.74
CA HIS A 140 -38.32 -6.43 -6.88
C HIS A 140 -38.26 -7.01 -8.29
N LEU A 141 -37.22 -6.63 -9.04
CA LEU A 141 -36.89 -7.19 -10.34
C LEU A 141 -35.69 -8.14 -10.18
N PRO A 142 -35.92 -9.47 -10.24
CA PRO A 142 -34.84 -10.43 -10.06
C PRO A 142 -33.84 -10.43 -11.22
N ARG A 143 -32.57 -10.71 -10.91
CA ARG A 143 -31.50 -10.84 -11.90
C ARG A 143 -31.92 -11.71 -13.09
N GLY A 144 -31.67 -11.23 -14.31
CA GLY A 144 -31.92 -11.94 -15.56
C GLY A 144 -33.38 -11.98 -16.03
N GLN A 145 -34.32 -11.49 -15.21
CA GLN A 145 -35.71 -11.30 -15.62
C GLN A 145 -35.88 -10.02 -16.44
N VAL A 146 -36.95 -9.99 -17.22
CA VAL A 146 -37.32 -8.87 -18.07
C VAL A 146 -38.77 -8.55 -17.80
N LYS A 147 -39.04 -7.28 -17.57
CA LYS A 147 -40.39 -6.73 -17.53
C LYS A 147 -40.42 -5.48 -18.39
N GLN A 148 -41.60 -5.16 -18.90
CA GLN A 148 -41.89 -3.79 -19.31
C GLN A 148 -42.43 -3.08 -18.08
N TYR A 149 -42.04 -1.85 -17.83
CA TYR A 149 -42.60 -1.08 -16.72
C TYR A 149 -43.07 0.28 -17.19
N LYS A 150 -44.01 0.83 -16.45
CA LYS A 150 -44.57 2.15 -16.65
C LYS A 150 -44.79 2.80 -15.29
N MET A 151 -44.29 4.02 -15.13
CA MET A 151 -44.54 4.84 -13.95
C MET A 151 -45.46 5.98 -14.38
N ASP A 152 -46.71 5.97 -13.90
CA ASP A 152 -47.70 6.97 -14.29
C ASP A 152 -47.44 8.31 -13.59
N ALA A 153 -47.39 9.39 -14.39
CA ALA A 153 -47.17 10.78 -13.95
C ALA A 153 -46.07 10.92 -12.89
N SER A 154 -46.18 11.88 -11.95
CA SER A 154 -45.17 12.21 -10.92
C SER A 154 -44.93 11.07 -9.91
N CYS A 155 -44.34 9.98 -10.39
CA CYS A 155 -43.95 8.81 -9.64
C CYS A 155 -42.46 8.91 -9.27
N PHE A 156 -42.16 8.55 -8.03
CA PHE A 156 -40.81 8.58 -7.47
C PHE A 156 -40.52 7.27 -6.76
N ALA A 157 -39.34 6.70 -7.02
CA ALA A 157 -38.88 5.49 -6.35
C ALA A 157 -37.47 5.68 -5.78
N LEU A 158 -37.20 5.04 -4.66
CA LEU A 158 -35.84 4.75 -4.21
C LEU A 158 -35.43 3.42 -4.86
N GLU A 159 -34.53 3.51 -5.83
CA GLU A 159 -33.90 2.39 -6.53
C GLU A 159 -32.70 1.89 -5.72
N TYR A 160 -32.54 0.57 -5.62
CA TYR A 160 -31.39 -0.07 -4.99
C TYR A 160 -30.98 -1.32 -5.76
N ALA A 161 -29.85 -1.27 -6.45
CA ALA A 161 -29.32 -2.38 -7.22
C ALA A 161 -28.30 -3.20 -6.42
N ARG A 162 -28.41 -4.54 -6.45
CA ARG A 162 -27.48 -5.49 -5.82
C ARG A 162 -26.97 -6.49 -6.84
N GLY A 163 -25.68 -6.45 -7.14
CA GLY A 163 -25.02 -7.46 -7.95
C GLY A 163 -23.87 -6.89 -8.76
N TRP A 164 -23.58 -7.52 -9.89
CA TRP A 164 -22.56 -7.01 -10.79
C TRP A 164 -23.14 -5.88 -11.65
N ILE A 165 -22.90 -4.63 -11.24
CA ILE A 165 -23.43 -3.40 -11.87
C ILE A 165 -22.70 -2.99 -13.16
N PRO A 166 -21.34 -3.03 -13.28
CA PRO A 166 -20.65 -2.59 -14.50
C PRO A 166 -21.21 -3.07 -15.86
N PRO A 167 -21.68 -4.32 -16.02
CA PRO A 167 -22.34 -4.77 -17.25
C PRO A 167 -23.65 -4.02 -17.57
N MET A 168 -24.37 -3.52 -16.58
CA MET A 168 -25.59 -2.72 -16.75
C MET A 168 -25.29 -1.32 -17.30
N LEU A 169 -24.08 -0.78 -17.07
CA LEU A 169 -23.68 0.53 -17.60
C LEU A 169 -23.66 0.53 -19.14
N PHE A 170 -23.31 -0.59 -19.77
CA PHE A 170 -23.38 -0.69 -21.23
C PHE A 170 -24.80 -0.54 -21.75
N PHE A 171 -25.79 -1.08 -21.03
CA PHE A 171 -27.20 -0.90 -21.38
C PHE A 171 -27.62 0.57 -21.25
N GLY A 172 -27.25 1.23 -20.14
CA GLY A 172 -27.55 2.65 -19.95
C GLY A 172 -26.86 3.58 -20.95
N TYR A 173 -25.62 3.27 -21.34
CA TYR A 173 -24.88 4.07 -22.32
C TYR A 173 -25.26 3.78 -23.77
N ALA A 174 -25.74 2.56 -24.07
CA ALA A 174 -26.12 2.19 -25.42
C ALA A 174 -27.19 3.13 -26.00
N ASP A 175 -28.18 3.56 -25.21
CA ASP A 175 -29.21 4.49 -25.67
C ASP A 175 -28.64 5.89 -25.94
N THR A 176 -27.62 6.32 -25.18
CA THR A 176 -26.93 7.58 -25.50
C THR A 176 -26.19 7.50 -26.82
N PHE A 177 -25.46 6.41 -27.07
CA PHE A 177 -24.68 6.24 -28.30
C PHE A 177 -25.54 5.92 -29.53
N SER A 178 -26.70 5.31 -29.36
CA SER A 178 -27.55 4.83 -30.46
C SER A 178 -28.76 5.72 -30.75
N SER A 179 -29.22 6.52 -29.78
CA SER A 179 -30.48 7.28 -29.89
C SER A 179 -30.31 8.77 -29.57
N THR A 180 -29.94 9.13 -28.35
CA THR A 180 -30.04 10.54 -27.91
C THR A 180 -28.84 11.41 -28.26
N LEU A 181 -27.65 10.83 -28.40
CA LEU A 181 -26.38 11.54 -28.60
C LEU A 181 -26.11 12.65 -27.55
N ASP A 182 -26.72 12.55 -26.35
CA ASP A 182 -26.56 13.51 -25.27
C ASP A 182 -25.24 13.28 -24.50
N PHE A 183 -24.14 13.58 -25.18
CA PHE A 183 -22.80 13.48 -24.63
C PHE A 183 -22.55 14.37 -23.40
N PRO A 184 -23.12 15.60 -23.29
CA PRO A 184 -23.01 16.40 -22.06
C PRO A 184 -23.59 15.70 -20.83
N THR A 185 -24.78 15.11 -20.93
CA THR A 185 -25.41 14.38 -19.81
C THR A 185 -24.66 13.09 -19.50
N LEU A 186 -24.18 12.38 -20.51
CA LEU A 186 -23.31 11.20 -20.34
C LEU A 186 -22.01 11.55 -19.61
N TRP A 187 -21.38 12.67 -19.97
CA TRP A 187 -20.18 13.16 -19.30
C TRP A 187 -20.47 13.55 -17.85
N ALA A 188 -21.56 14.28 -17.58
CA ALA A 188 -21.95 14.66 -16.23
C ALA A 188 -22.20 13.42 -15.35
N THR A 189 -22.98 12.47 -15.85
CA THR A 189 -23.31 11.21 -15.16
C THR A 189 -22.05 10.36 -14.91
N SER A 190 -21.19 10.21 -15.91
CA SER A 190 -19.93 9.47 -15.78
C SER A 190 -18.95 10.14 -14.81
N ARG A 191 -18.85 11.48 -14.84
CA ARG A 191 -17.99 12.26 -13.96
C ARG A 191 -18.45 12.19 -12.50
N ILE A 192 -19.75 12.38 -12.25
CA ILE A 192 -20.32 12.33 -10.90
C ILE A 192 -20.18 10.92 -10.34
N THR A 193 -20.60 9.91 -11.09
CA THR A 193 -20.50 8.50 -10.67
C THR A 193 -19.05 8.08 -10.43
N GLY A 194 -18.15 8.42 -11.35
CA GLY A 194 -16.71 8.17 -11.20
C GLY A 194 -16.11 8.89 -9.99
N ARG A 195 -16.43 10.17 -9.78
CA ARG A 195 -15.99 10.94 -8.60
C ARG A 195 -16.45 10.28 -7.31
N GLU A 196 -17.72 9.91 -7.18
CA GLU A 196 -18.24 9.32 -5.95
C GLU A 196 -17.69 7.92 -5.70
N MET A 197 -17.57 7.08 -6.73
CA MET A 197 -16.95 5.76 -6.59
C MET A 197 -15.47 5.87 -6.18
N ILE A 198 -14.70 6.70 -6.89
CA ILE A 198 -13.27 6.91 -6.63
C ILE A 198 -13.06 7.60 -5.28
N ALA A 199 -13.86 8.62 -4.93
CA ALA A 199 -13.77 9.27 -3.64
C ALA A 199 -14.11 8.31 -2.49
N ASN A 200 -15.10 7.44 -2.65
CA ASN A 200 -15.41 6.42 -1.65
C ASN A 200 -14.30 5.37 -1.51
N LEU A 201 -13.62 5.02 -2.62
CA LEU A 201 -12.42 4.19 -2.62
C LEU A 201 -11.20 4.90 -1.97
N LEU A 202 -11.00 6.19 -2.28
CA LEU A 202 -9.83 6.98 -1.85
C LEU A 202 -9.99 7.69 -0.50
N LYS A 203 -11.18 7.70 0.11
CA LYS A 203 -11.48 8.39 1.40
C LYS A 203 -10.73 7.83 2.62
N GLY A 204 -9.73 6.99 2.41
CA GLY A 204 -8.86 6.44 3.45
C GLY A 204 -9.42 5.20 4.13
N LYS A 205 -10.50 4.60 3.58
CA LYS A 205 -11.10 3.36 4.11
C LYS A 205 -10.08 2.23 4.13
N MET A 206 -9.28 2.08 3.07
CA MET A 206 -8.17 1.12 3.05
C MET A 206 -7.10 1.40 4.12
N PHE A 207 -6.74 2.66 4.36
CA PHE A 207 -5.71 3.01 5.35
C PHE A 207 -6.21 2.82 6.78
N HIS A 208 -7.42 3.31 7.07
CA HIS A 208 -8.10 3.10 8.34
C HIS A 208 -8.28 1.61 8.61
N GLU A 209 -8.78 0.85 7.63
CA GLU A 209 -8.98 -0.61 7.72
C GLU A 209 -7.66 -1.36 7.92
N THR A 210 -6.58 -0.96 7.24
CA THR A 210 -5.24 -1.53 7.47
C THR A 210 -4.76 -1.26 8.90
N ILE A 211 -4.96 -0.02 9.39
CA ILE A 211 -4.60 0.40 10.74
C ILE A 211 -5.40 -0.37 11.80
N THR A 212 -6.72 -0.50 11.63
CA THR A 212 -7.61 -1.17 12.60
C THR A 212 -7.44 -2.68 12.56
N THR A 213 -7.43 -3.30 11.37
CA THR A 213 -7.28 -4.76 11.21
C THR A 213 -5.93 -5.23 11.73
N SER A 214 -4.87 -4.46 11.52
CA SER A 214 -3.53 -4.78 12.03
C SER A 214 -3.27 -4.25 13.45
N SER A 215 -4.26 -3.60 14.07
CA SER A 215 -4.14 -2.95 15.39
C SER A 215 -2.83 -2.15 15.53
N LEU A 216 -2.56 -1.25 14.58
CA LEU A 216 -1.26 -0.58 14.49
C LEU A 216 -1.01 0.40 15.64
N PHE A 217 -2.03 1.09 16.13
CA PHE A 217 -1.88 2.15 17.13
C PHE A 217 -2.78 1.93 18.33
N TYR A 218 -2.36 2.43 19.48
CA TYR A 218 -3.18 2.53 20.69
C TYR A 218 -3.55 3.99 20.98
N PRO A 219 -4.74 4.26 21.56
CA PRO A 219 -5.12 5.62 21.91
C PRO A 219 -4.13 6.29 22.86
N GLY A 220 -3.73 7.53 22.56
CA GLY A 220 -2.75 8.27 23.37
C GLY A 220 -1.28 7.92 23.09
N GLU A 221 -0.98 7.06 22.12
CA GLU A 221 0.39 6.66 21.79
C GLU A 221 1.18 7.80 21.11
N ARG A 222 2.46 7.93 21.46
CA ARG A 222 3.41 8.83 20.79
C ARG A 222 4.04 8.12 19.61
N VAL A 223 3.90 8.69 18.42
CA VAL A 223 4.27 8.06 17.16
C VAL A 223 5.18 8.97 16.34
N ALA A 224 6.35 8.45 15.95
CA ALA A 224 7.31 9.16 15.10
C ALA A 224 7.10 8.76 13.64
N ILE A 225 6.88 9.73 12.76
CA ILE A 225 6.74 9.55 11.32
C ILE A 225 8.11 9.81 10.69
N GLY A 226 8.68 8.80 10.03
CA GLY A 226 9.92 8.95 9.27
C GLY A 226 9.73 9.87 8.07
N ALA A 227 10.24 11.08 8.15
CA ALA A 227 10.09 12.13 7.15
C ALA A 227 11.34 12.23 6.27
N SER A 228 11.25 11.79 5.01
CA SER A 228 12.31 11.97 4.02
C SER A 228 12.12 13.22 3.18
N GLY A 229 10.96 13.90 3.26
CA GLY A 229 10.59 15.00 2.36
C GLY A 229 10.08 14.54 1.00
N GLY A 230 10.11 13.23 0.73
CA GLY A 230 9.56 12.64 -0.48
C GLY A 230 8.03 12.53 -0.45
N LYS A 231 7.45 12.15 -1.59
CA LYS A 231 6.01 11.96 -1.76
C LYS A 231 5.40 11.01 -0.72
N ASP A 232 6.00 9.84 -0.49
CA ASP A 232 5.39 8.78 0.31
C ASP A 232 5.34 9.15 1.80
N SER A 233 6.42 9.75 2.33
CA SER A 233 6.45 10.24 3.71
C SER A 233 5.52 11.43 3.95
N THR A 234 5.38 12.31 2.96
CA THR A 234 4.52 13.49 3.05
C THR A 234 3.04 13.10 3.02
N VAL A 235 2.67 12.18 2.13
CA VAL A 235 1.31 11.60 2.09
C VAL A 235 1.02 10.85 3.39
N LEU A 236 1.98 10.07 3.92
CA LEU A 236 1.80 9.40 5.21
C LEU A 236 1.51 10.39 6.34
N ALA A 237 2.25 11.49 6.43
CA ALA A 237 2.03 12.53 7.44
C ALA A 237 0.64 13.17 7.31
N SER A 238 0.27 13.58 6.10
CA SER A 238 -1.04 14.17 5.78
C SER A 238 -2.21 13.22 6.10
N VAL A 239 -2.09 11.95 5.69
CA VAL A 239 -3.12 10.92 5.94
C VAL A 239 -3.24 10.63 7.43
N LEU A 240 -2.14 10.42 8.16
CA LEU A 240 -2.20 10.14 9.59
C LEU A 240 -2.77 11.32 10.39
N LYS A 241 -2.44 12.56 10.03
CA LYS A 241 -3.06 13.76 10.62
C LYS A 241 -4.58 13.76 10.42
N THR A 242 -5.00 13.59 9.17
CA THR A 242 -6.42 13.56 8.80
C THR A 242 -7.17 12.43 9.51
N LEU A 243 -6.58 11.24 9.61
CA LEU A 243 -7.20 10.09 10.28
C LEU A 243 -7.24 10.28 11.81
N ASN A 244 -6.19 10.85 12.41
CA ASN A 244 -6.14 11.13 13.84
C ASN A 244 -7.26 12.09 14.27
N GLU A 245 -7.50 13.15 13.47
CA GLU A 245 -8.58 14.12 13.71
C GLU A 245 -9.96 13.54 13.43
N ARG A 246 -10.10 12.77 12.34
CA ARG A 246 -11.39 12.20 11.94
C ARG A 246 -11.89 11.09 12.86
N TYR A 247 -11.01 10.17 13.23
CA TYR A 247 -11.37 8.97 14.02
C TYR A 247 -11.01 9.12 15.51
N ASN A 248 -10.51 10.29 15.91
CA ASN A 248 -10.10 10.60 17.28
C ASN A 248 -9.20 9.53 17.90
N TYR A 249 -8.15 9.12 17.18
CA TYR A 249 -7.19 8.14 17.70
C TYR A 249 -6.41 8.69 18.90
N GLY A 250 -6.34 10.01 19.09
CA GLY A 250 -5.62 10.63 20.20
C GLY A 250 -4.11 10.46 20.12
N LEU A 251 -3.55 10.25 18.92
CA LEU A 251 -2.11 10.06 18.72
C LEU A 251 -1.35 11.37 18.84
N GLN A 252 -0.18 11.31 19.46
CA GLN A 252 0.78 12.41 19.46
C GLN A 252 1.79 12.18 18.34
N LEU A 253 1.59 12.88 17.22
CA LEU A 253 2.38 12.72 16.00
C LEU A 253 3.61 13.65 16.04
N CYS A 254 4.77 13.13 15.67
CA CYS A 254 6.03 13.86 15.53
C CYS A 254 6.75 13.44 14.25
N LEU A 255 7.37 14.37 13.54
CA LEU A 255 8.21 14.09 12.37
C LEU A 255 9.64 13.80 12.82
N LEU A 256 10.22 12.72 12.32
CA LEU A 256 11.62 12.36 12.53
C LEU A 256 12.33 12.26 11.19
N SER A 257 13.28 13.16 10.96
CA SER A 257 14.05 13.26 9.72
C SER A 257 15.52 12.95 9.98
N ILE A 258 16.17 12.26 9.04
CA ILE A 258 17.59 11.90 9.15
C ILE A 258 18.39 12.70 8.13
N ASP A 259 19.38 13.46 8.57
CA ASP A 259 20.29 14.17 7.66
C ASP A 259 21.49 13.27 7.32
N GLU A 260 21.51 12.76 6.09
CA GLU A 260 22.61 11.95 5.59
C GLU A 260 23.85 12.77 5.20
N GLY A 261 23.74 14.10 5.08
CA GLY A 261 24.82 14.98 4.65
C GLY A 261 25.21 14.78 3.18
N ILE A 262 24.21 14.72 2.28
CA ILE A 262 24.39 14.68 0.82
C ILE A 262 24.11 16.06 0.26
N LYS A 263 25.16 16.76 -0.18
CA LYS A 263 25.04 18.14 -0.68
C LYS A 263 24.23 18.22 -1.98
N GLY A 264 23.37 19.24 -2.07
CA GLY A 264 22.56 19.51 -3.27
C GLY A 264 21.44 18.48 -3.51
N TYR A 265 21.14 17.66 -2.52
CA TYR A 265 19.98 16.76 -2.50
C TYR A 265 19.27 16.82 -1.16
N ARG A 266 20.02 16.62 -0.06
CA ARG A 266 19.40 16.53 1.26
C ARG A 266 19.01 17.89 1.81
N ASP A 267 19.75 18.94 1.45
CA ASP A 267 19.47 20.33 1.82
C ASP A 267 18.05 20.74 1.41
N ASP A 268 17.73 20.66 0.11
CA ASP A 268 16.41 20.98 -0.46
C ASP A 268 15.30 20.11 0.14
N SER A 269 15.59 18.81 0.29
CA SER A 269 14.67 17.83 0.85
C SER A 269 14.33 18.12 2.33
N LEU A 270 15.29 18.60 3.13
CA LEU A 270 15.07 19.00 4.52
C LEU A 270 14.26 20.30 4.62
N GLU A 271 14.41 21.24 3.69
CA GLU A 271 13.56 22.43 3.64
C GLU A 271 12.09 22.06 3.45
N THR A 272 11.79 21.12 2.55
CA THR A 272 10.43 20.59 2.38
C THR A 272 9.91 19.95 3.67
N VAL A 273 10.75 19.20 4.40
CA VAL A 273 10.36 18.62 5.69
C VAL A 273 10.05 19.68 6.74
N LYS A 274 10.83 20.77 6.79
CA LYS A 274 10.58 21.91 7.69
C LYS A 274 9.23 22.58 7.37
N ARG A 275 8.95 22.82 6.09
CA ARG A 275 7.65 23.36 5.65
C ARG A 275 6.49 22.43 5.99
N ASN A 276 6.67 21.11 5.83
CA ASN A 276 5.68 20.12 6.24
C ASN A 276 5.42 20.13 7.75
N ALA A 277 6.46 20.34 8.58
CA ALA A 277 6.31 20.44 10.03
C ALA A 277 5.42 21.62 10.43
N GLU A 278 5.62 22.78 9.79
CA GLU A 278 4.80 23.97 9.98
C GLU A 278 3.38 23.78 9.45
N GLN A 279 3.23 23.22 8.24
CA GLN A 279 1.94 23.02 7.59
C GLN A 279 1.03 22.06 8.37
N TYR A 280 1.58 20.98 8.92
CA TYR A 280 0.80 19.96 9.63
C TYR A 280 0.77 20.17 11.15
N ASP A 281 1.41 21.22 11.66
CA ASP A 281 1.56 21.50 13.09
C ASP A 281 2.08 20.26 13.86
N MET A 282 3.24 19.76 13.41
CA MET A 282 3.89 18.59 14.00
C MET A 282 5.32 18.91 14.41
N PRO A 283 5.74 18.57 15.65
CA PRO A 283 7.13 18.72 16.08
C PRO A 283 8.08 17.95 15.16
N LEU A 284 9.20 18.56 14.78
CA LEU A 284 10.21 17.97 13.91
C LEU A 284 11.53 17.79 14.66
N GLU A 285 12.07 16.57 14.61
CA GLU A 285 13.43 16.25 15.06
C GLU A 285 14.28 15.87 13.85
N ILE A 286 15.48 16.44 13.75
CA ILE A 286 16.46 16.15 12.69
C ILE A 286 17.70 15.54 13.33
N VAL A 287 18.11 14.36 12.86
CA VAL A 287 19.29 13.65 13.37
C VAL A 287 20.31 13.43 12.25
N GLY A 288 21.52 13.97 12.41
CA GLY A 288 22.59 13.91 11.41
C GLY A 288 23.49 12.68 11.50
N TYR A 289 24.02 12.23 10.37
CA TYR A 289 25.05 11.18 10.33
C TYR A 289 26.40 11.65 10.87
N ASP A 290 26.74 12.91 10.63
CA ASP A 290 27.90 13.58 11.21
C ASP A 290 27.86 13.53 12.74
N GLU A 291 26.72 13.81 13.35
CA GLU A 291 26.54 13.78 14.80
C GLU A 291 26.58 12.33 15.33
N LEU A 292 25.90 11.39 14.68
CA LEU A 292 25.77 10.01 15.17
C LEU A 292 27.01 9.14 14.95
N TYR A 293 27.75 9.41 13.88
CA TYR A 293 28.78 8.53 13.36
C TYR A 293 30.11 9.23 13.07
N GLY A 294 30.15 10.56 13.04
CA GLY A 294 31.33 11.34 12.65
C GLY A 294 31.63 11.32 11.15
N TRP A 295 30.66 10.91 10.33
CA TRP A 295 30.79 10.73 8.88
C TRP A 295 29.52 11.19 8.17
N THR A 296 29.64 11.98 7.10
CA THR A 296 28.53 12.23 6.16
C THR A 296 28.53 11.19 5.04
N MET A 297 27.41 11.04 4.34
CA MET A 297 27.34 10.14 3.18
C MET A 297 28.29 10.55 2.06
N ASP A 298 28.49 11.86 1.82
CA ASP A 298 29.47 12.31 0.83
C ASP A 298 30.90 11.85 1.17
N GLN A 299 31.28 11.88 2.45
CA GLN A 299 32.58 11.38 2.91
C GLN A 299 32.69 9.85 2.78
N VAL A 300 31.61 9.13 3.08
CA VAL A 300 31.54 7.66 2.90
C VAL A 300 31.72 7.29 1.43
N VAL A 301 31.03 7.99 0.51
CA VAL A 301 31.14 7.73 -0.93
C VAL A 301 32.53 8.10 -1.45
N ALA A 302 33.13 9.19 -0.97
CA ALA A 302 34.50 9.55 -1.33
C ALA A 302 35.52 8.46 -0.96
N GLN A 303 35.26 7.70 0.10
CA GLN A 303 36.17 6.66 0.58
C GLN A 303 35.89 5.26 0.02
N VAL A 304 34.62 4.87 -0.11
CA VAL A 304 34.21 3.53 -0.54
C VAL A 304 33.97 3.46 -2.05
N GLY A 305 33.73 4.60 -2.69
CA GLY A 305 33.26 4.71 -4.07
C GLY A 305 31.74 4.61 -4.19
N LYS A 306 31.25 4.75 -5.43
CA LYS A 306 29.80 4.76 -5.74
C LYS A 306 29.16 3.37 -5.62
N LYS A 307 29.91 2.30 -5.86
CA LYS A 307 29.39 0.93 -5.73
C LYS A 307 29.29 0.51 -4.26
N GLY A 308 28.10 0.15 -3.82
CA GLY A 308 27.85 -0.42 -2.49
C GLY A 308 27.63 0.60 -1.35
N ASN A 309 27.72 1.90 -1.62
CA ASN A 309 27.45 2.99 -0.66
C ASN A 309 26.05 2.94 -0.03
N CYS A 310 25.01 2.52 -0.80
CA CYS A 310 23.64 2.37 -0.32
C CYS A 310 23.52 1.34 0.81
N THR A 311 24.47 0.40 0.92
CA THR A 311 24.54 -0.54 2.04
C THR A 311 24.90 0.19 3.35
N TYR A 312 25.85 1.13 3.29
CA TYR A 312 26.21 1.97 4.44
C TYR A 312 25.04 2.87 4.81
N CYS A 313 24.49 3.61 3.84
CA CYS A 313 23.36 4.50 4.06
C CYS A 313 22.16 3.77 4.67
N GLY A 314 21.78 2.59 4.15
CA GLY A 314 20.62 1.85 4.67
C GLY A 314 20.83 1.33 6.11
N VAL A 315 22.05 0.92 6.46
CA VAL A 315 22.38 0.44 7.81
C VAL A 315 22.39 1.62 8.80
N PHE A 316 23.00 2.74 8.42
CA PHE A 316 23.05 3.96 9.24
C PHE A 316 21.66 4.56 9.41
N ARG A 317 20.86 4.71 8.34
CA ARG A 317 19.50 5.27 8.41
C ARG A 317 18.62 4.50 9.38
N ARG A 318 18.69 3.17 9.33
CA ARG A 318 17.95 2.28 10.23
C ARG A 318 18.29 2.53 11.70
N GLN A 319 19.57 2.63 12.01
CA GLN A 319 20.03 2.91 13.38
C GLN A 319 19.74 4.35 13.82
N ALA A 320 19.85 5.31 12.91
CA ALA A 320 19.60 6.72 13.15
C ALA A 320 18.13 6.97 13.51
N LEU A 321 17.19 6.33 12.78
CA LEU A 321 15.75 6.38 13.12
C LEU A 321 15.48 5.82 14.52
N ASP A 322 16.08 4.68 14.87
CA ASP A 322 15.88 4.08 16.19
C ASP A 322 16.48 4.97 17.30
N ARG A 323 17.66 5.53 17.08
CA ARG A 323 18.29 6.47 18.05
C ARG A 323 17.50 7.77 18.17
N GLY A 324 17.01 8.33 17.08
CA GLY A 324 16.18 9.53 17.07
C GLY A 324 14.86 9.33 17.80
N ALA A 325 14.18 8.21 17.55
CA ALA A 325 12.96 7.86 18.29
C ALA A 325 13.25 7.65 19.80
N ALA A 326 14.37 7.02 20.15
CA ALA A 326 14.78 6.89 21.55
C ALA A 326 15.06 8.24 22.23
N ARG A 327 15.67 9.22 21.54
CA ARG A 327 15.88 10.59 22.06
C ARG A 327 14.57 11.29 22.39
N LEU A 328 13.53 11.08 21.58
CA LEU A 328 12.20 11.65 21.78
C LEU A 328 11.35 10.88 22.81
N GLY A 329 11.84 9.73 23.31
CA GLY A 329 11.08 8.83 24.17
C GLY A 329 9.91 8.16 23.44
N ILE A 330 10.03 7.96 22.12
CA ILE A 330 9.00 7.36 21.26
C ILE A 330 9.32 5.90 21.01
N LYS A 331 8.33 5.03 21.20
CA LYS A 331 8.46 3.56 21.01
C LYS A 331 7.92 3.06 19.69
N HIS A 332 7.27 3.90 18.89
CA HIS A 332 6.65 3.50 17.63
C HIS A 332 7.04 4.44 16.48
N VAL A 333 7.75 3.89 15.50
CA VAL A 333 8.15 4.59 14.28
C VAL A 333 7.35 4.09 13.08
N VAL A 334 6.83 5.02 12.28
CA VAL A 334 6.04 4.74 11.10
C VAL A 334 6.80 5.20 9.86
N THR A 335 6.79 4.40 8.80
CA THR A 335 7.51 4.72 7.56
C THR A 335 6.57 4.63 6.35
N GLY A 336 6.80 5.49 5.36
CA GLY A 336 5.98 5.57 4.14
C GLY A 336 6.28 4.49 3.10
N HIS A 337 6.64 3.27 3.49
CA HIS A 337 6.87 2.20 2.51
C HIS A 337 5.53 1.79 1.89
N ASN A 338 5.44 1.86 0.57
CA ASN A 338 4.25 1.55 -0.22
C ASN A 338 4.23 0.09 -0.71
N ALA A 339 3.19 -0.32 -1.43
CA ALA A 339 3.06 -1.69 -1.94
C ALA A 339 4.18 -2.05 -2.93
N ASP A 340 4.58 -1.12 -3.79
CA ASP A 340 5.68 -1.28 -4.74
C ASP A 340 7.01 -1.53 -4.01
N ASP A 341 7.34 -0.76 -2.96
CA ASP A 341 8.54 -0.95 -2.14
C ASP A 341 8.59 -2.33 -1.47
N VAL A 342 7.44 -2.81 -1.02
CA VAL A 342 7.31 -4.13 -0.40
C VAL A 342 7.46 -5.22 -1.44
N ALA A 343 6.85 -5.09 -2.63
CA ALA A 343 7.01 -6.02 -3.74
C ALA A 343 8.47 -6.07 -4.23
N GLU A 344 9.14 -4.93 -4.38
CA GLU A 344 10.57 -4.84 -4.68
C GLU A 344 11.40 -5.61 -3.64
N THR A 345 11.08 -5.42 -2.36
CA THR A 345 11.77 -6.10 -1.26
C THR A 345 11.55 -7.61 -1.28
N VAL A 346 10.33 -8.08 -1.58
CA VAL A 346 10.01 -9.51 -1.72
C VAL A 346 10.82 -10.10 -2.87
N MET A 347 10.77 -9.47 -4.05
CA MET A 347 11.49 -9.93 -5.25
C MET A 347 13.00 -9.99 -5.01
N MET A 348 13.58 -8.92 -4.44
CA MET A 348 15.02 -8.87 -4.15
C MET A 348 15.47 -9.94 -3.14
N ASN A 349 14.65 -10.29 -2.15
CA ASN A 349 15.00 -11.31 -1.16
C ASN A 349 14.80 -12.73 -1.70
N LEU A 350 13.78 -12.92 -2.55
CA LEU A 350 13.55 -14.18 -3.27
C LEU A 350 14.73 -14.51 -4.18
N LEU A 351 15.16 -13.55 -5.02
CA LEU A 351 16.31 -13.71 -5.92
C LEU A 351 17.63 -13.98 -5.19
N ARG A 352 17.77 -13.47 -3.96
CA ARG A 352 18.96 -13.71 -3.11
C ARG A 352 18.87 -15.01 -2.31
N GLY A 353 17.73 -15.68 -2.28
CA GLY A 353 17.49 -16.84 -1.42
C GLY A 353 17.54 -16.52 0.09
N ASP A 354 17.28 -15.29 0.51
CA ASP A 354 17.32 -14.87 1.93
C ASP A 354 15.93 -14.93 2.57
N LEU A 355 15.49 -16.16 2.91
CA LEU A 355 14.20 -16.43 3.52
C LEU A 355 13.98 -15.69 4.87
N PRO A 356 14.96 -15.60 5.79
CA PRO A 356 14.81 -14.80 7.02
C PRO A 356 14.55 -13.31 6.78
N ARG A 357 15.17 -12.72 5.74
CA ARG A 357 14.90 -11.32 5.38
C ARG A 357 13.58 -11.15 4.66
N LEU A 358 13.17 -12.12 3.84
CA LEU A 358 11.86 -12.14 3.19
C LEU A 358 10.75 -12.11 4.25
N SER A 359 10.80 -13.01 5.24
CA SER A 359 9.77 -13.09 6.27
C SER A 359 9.63 -11.82 7.11
N ARG A 360 10.75 -11.16 7.46
CA ARG A 360 10.70 -9.88 8.17
C ARG A 360 10.31 -8.70 7.27
N GLY A 361 10.61 -8.78 5.98
CA GLY A 361 10.34 -7.72 5.00
C GLY A 361 8.86 -7.54 4.71
N THR A 362 8.10 -8.64 4.74
CA THR A 362 6.66 -8.68 4.45
C THR A 362 5.79 -8.32 5.64
N SER A 363 6.29 -8.43 6.86
CA SER A 363 5.52 -8.03 8.05
C SER A 363 5.18 -6.54 8.05
N ILE A 364 3.92 -6.22 8.36
CA ILE A 364 3.45 -4.83 8.47
C ILE A 364 4.00 -4.16 9.72
N VAL A 365 4.08 -4.91 10.82
CA VAL A 365 4.73 -4.50 12.07
C VAL A 365 6.00 -5.33 12.24
N THR A 366 7.13 -4.65 12.33
CA THR A 366 8.38 -5.26 12.77
C THR A 366 8.59 -4.89 14.23
N ASP A 367 8.24 -5.82 15.11
CA ASP A 367 8.60 -5.78 16.52
C ASP A 367 9.70 -6.82 16.77
N SER A 368 10.67 -6.48 17.60
CA SER A 368 11.75 -7.39 17.95
C SER A 368 11.99 -7.30 19.45
N ALA A 369 11.99 -8.44 20.14
CA ALA A 369 12.14 -8.50 21.60
C ALA A 369 13.42 -7.85 22.16
N ALA A 370 14.36 -7.46 21.30
CA ALA A 370 15.61 -6.81 21.66
C ALA A 370 15.70 -5.32 21.26
N SER A 371 14.69 -4.78 20.57
CA SER A 371 14.52 -3.34 20.30
C SER A 371 13.23 -2.88 20.93
N ASP A 372 13.29 -1.90 21.82
CA ASP A 372 12.10 -1.30 22.46
C ASP A 372 11.27 -0.45 21.48
N ILE A 373 11.76 -0.29 20.23
CA ILE A 373 11.12 0.50 19.18
C ILE A 373 10.50 -0.42 18.12
N LYS A 374 9.18 -0.33 18.02
CA LYS A 374 8.31 -0.96 17.02
C LYS A 374 8.32 -0.15 15.74
N ARG A 375 8.31 -0.83 14.58
CA ARG A 375 8.17 -0.19 13.25
C ARG A 375 6.93 -0.67 12.51
N SER A 376 6.20 0.26 11.89
CA SER A 376 5.04 -0.09 11.06
C SER A 376 5.03 0.59 9.69
N LYS A 377 4.30 -0.02 8.75
CA LYS A 377 4.11 0.48 7.38
C LYS A 377 2.61 0.60 7.03
N PRO A 378 1.95 1.73 7.34
CA PRO A 378 0.51 1.91 7.07
C PRO A 378 0.18 1.92 5.58
N LEU A 379 1.13 2.32 4.72
CA LEU A 379 0.95 2.37 3.26
C LEU A 379 1.26 1.03 2.56
N LYS A 380 1.46 -0.07 3.31
CA LYS A 380 1.89 -1.37 2.77
C LYS A 380 1.04 -1.89 1.60
N TYR A 381 -0.26 -1.59 1.59
CA TYR A 381 -1.21 -2.07 0.58
C TYR A 381 -1.63 -0.99 -0.42
N ALA A 382 -1.02 0.20 -0.38
CA ALA A 382 -1.31 1.28 -1.32
C ALA A 382 -0.26 1.35 -2.41
N TYR A 383 -0.72 1.51 -3.65
CA TYR A 383 0.15 1.62 -4.81
C TYR A 383 0.87 2.97 -4.85
N GLU A 384 2.08 3.00 -5.40
CA GLU A 384 2.83 4.25 -5.61
C GLU A 384 2.02 5.27 -6.42
N LYS A 385 1.29 4.82 -7.44
CA LYS A 385 0.44 5.68 -8.29
C LYS A 385 -0.70 6.34 -7.51
N GLU A 386 -1.29 5.63 -6.55
CA GLU A 386 -2.37 6.16 -5.70
C GLU A 386 -1.82 7.21 -4.74
N ILE A 387 -0.62 6.99 -4.19
CA ILE A 387 0.08 7.95 -3.34
C ILE A 387 0.40 9.23 -4.13
N VAL A 388 0.92 9.11 -5.34
CA VAL A 388 1.17 10.26 -6.23
C VAL A 388 -0.12 11.00 -6.55
N LEU A 389 -1.19 10.27 -6.89
CA LEU A 389 -2.50 10.85 -7.18
C LEU A 389 -3.07 11.61 -5.97
N TYR A 390 -2.94 11.04 -4.78
CA TYR A 390 -3.36 11.67 -3.53
C TYR A 390 -2.55 12.95 -3.26
N ALA A 391 -1.22 12.88 -3.41
CA ALA A 391 -0.34 14.04 -3.22
C ALA A 391 -0.71 15.19 -4.18
N HIS A 392 -0.96 14.87 -5.44
CA HIS A 392 -1.37 15.87 -6.44
C HIS A 392 -2.76 16.44 -6.16
N HIS A 393 -3.73 15.59 -5.81
CA HIS A 393 -5.08 16.01 -5.49
C HIS A 393 -5.14 16.94 -4.27
N LYS A 394 -4.32 16.66 -3.25
CA LYS A 394 -4.20 17.49 -2.04
C LYS A 394 -3.19 18.63 -2.19
N GLN A 395 -2.53 18.76 -3.34
CA GLN A 395 -1.49 19.76 -3.62
C GLN A 395 -0.43 19.81 -2.50
N LEU A 396 0.05 18.63 -2.08
CA LEU A 396 1.05 18.54 -1.02
C LEU A 396 2.42 19.03 -1.51
N ASP A 397 3.16 19.71 -0.65
CA ASP A 397 4.55 20.09 -0.93
C ASP A 397 5.49 18.91 -0.63
N TYR A 398 6.07 18.34 -1.69
CA TYR A 398 7.02 17.24 -1.57
C TYR A 398 8.19 17.40 -2.55
N PHE A 399 9.34 16.87 -2.15
CA PHE A 399 10.54 16.82 -2.97
C PHE A 399 10.55 15.56 -3.83
N SER A 400 10.71 15.71 -5.15
CA SER A 400 10.58 14.61 -6.12
C SER A 400 11.89 14.08 -6.69
N THR A 401 13.01 14.75 -6.45
CA THR A 401 14.31 14.35 -7.03
C THR A 401 14.79 13.06 -6.37
N GLU A 402 15.31 12.12 -7.15
CA GLU A 402 15.95 10.91 -6.62
C GLU A 402 17.39 11.19 -6.13
N CYS A 403 17.89 10.36 -5.22
CA CYS A 403 19.23 10.51 -4.67
C CYS A 403 20.31 10.25 -5.74
N ILE A 404 21.30 11.15 -5.83
CA ILE A 404 22.43 11.10 -6.77
C ILE A 404 23.26 9.81 -6.72
N TYR A 405 23.19 9.09 -5.59
CA TYR A 405 23.93 7.86 -5.34
C TYR A 405 23.10 6.58 -5.52
N SER A 406 21.80 6.70 -5.79
CA SER A 406 20.87 5.58 -5.97
C SER A 406 20.96 4.81 -7.30
N PRO A 407 21.41 5.38 -8.45
CA PRO A 407 21.29 4.70 -9.75
C PRO A 407 21.96 3.32 -9.86
N GLU A 408 23.08 3.09 -9.18
CA GLU A 408 23.81 1.80 -9.22
C GLU A 408 23.23 0.74 -8.25
N ALA A 409 22.11 1.00 -7.59
CA ALA A 409 21.53 0.07 -6.63
C ALA A 409 20.75 -1.06 -7.33
N PHE A 410 20.97 -2.30 -6.88
CA PHE A 410 20.24 -3.50 -7.35
C PHE A 410 18.71 -3.38 -7.30
N ARG A 411 18.18 -2.49 -6.43
CA ARG A 411 16.75 -2.21 -6.35
C ARG A 411 16.18 -1.67 -7.66
N GLY A 412 16.95 -0.93 -8.46
CA GLY A 412 16.51 -0.42 -9.76
C GLY A 412 16.12 -1.51 -10.75
N SER A 413 16.85 -2.63 -10.77
CA SER A 413 16.53 -3.78 -11.62
C SER A 413 15.22 -4.45 -11.20
N ALA A 414 15.02 -4.66 -9.89
CA ALA A 414 13.79 -5.23 -9.36
C ALA A 414 12.57 -4.32 -9.62
N ARG A 415 12.74 -3.00 -9.47
CA ARG A 415 11.72 -2.00 -9.80
C ARG A 415 11.30 -2.06 -11.26
N THR A 416 12.27 -2.15 -12.18
CA THR A 416 12.00 -2.23 -13.63
C THR A 416 11.18 -3.48 -13.95
N LEU A 417 11.60 -4.64 -13.44
CA LEU A 417 10.88 -5.90 -13.61
C LEU A 417 9.43 -5.81 -13.08
N ILE A 418 9.23 -5.26 -11.88
CA ILE A 418 7.89 -5.13 -11.29
C ILE A 418 7.01 -4.18 -12.11
N LYS A 419 7.57 -3.06 -12.61
CA LYS A 419 6.83 -2.14 -13.48
C LYS A 419 6.42 -2.80 -14.80
N ASP A 420 7.25 -3.67 -15.36
CA ASP A 420 6.91 -4.41 -16.57
C ASP A 420 5.83 -5.47 -16.31
N LEU A 421 5.86 -6.15 -15.16
CA LEU A 421 4.78 -7.04 -14.72
C LEU A 421 3.47 -6.29 -14.48
N GLU A 422 3.54 -5.11 -13.88
CA GLU A 422 2.38 -4.25 -13.62
C GLU A 422 1.69 -3.80 -14.92
N LYS A 423 2.47 -3.47 -15.96
CA LYS A 423 1.94 -3.11 -17.30
C LYS A 423 1.10 -4.23 -17.92
N ILE A 424 1.48 -5.48 -17.68
CA ILE A 424 0.75 -6.66 -18.19
C ILE A 424 -0.47 -6.94 -17.31
N ARG A 425 -0.30 -6.90 -15.99
CA ARG A 425 -1.34 -7.19 -15.01
C ARG A 425 -1.22 -6.24 -13.81
N PRO A 426 -2.17 -5.30 -13.63
CA PRO A 426 -2.12 -4.31 -12.54
C PRO A 426 -2.11 -4.90 -11.12
N SER A 427 -2.69 -6.10 -10.93
CA SER A 427 -2.69 -6.76 -9.61
C SER A 427 -1.33 -7.36 -9.23
N SER A 428 -0.36 -7.42 -10.14
CA SER A 428 0.92 -8.13 -9.92
C SER A 428 1.66 -7.65 -8.68
N ILE A 429 1.59 -6.35 -8.33
CA ILE A 429 2.26 -5.80 -7.14
C ILE A 429 1.67 -6.44 -5.87
N LEU A 430 0.36 -6.37 -5.69
CA LEU A 430 -0.31 -6.97 -4.53
C LEU A 430 -0.22 -8.50 -4.53
N ASP A 431 -0.28 -9.13 -5.70
CA ASP A 431 -0.10 -10.59 -5.85
C ASP A 431 1.32 -11.02 -5.37
N ILE A 432 2.36 -10.24 -5.68
CA ILE A 432 3.73 -10.46 -5.18
C ILE A 432 3.82 -10.23 -3.67
N VAL A 433 3.20 -9.16 -3.14
CA VAL A 433 3.17 -8.90 -1.69
C VAL A 433 2.50 -10.06 -0.97
N LYS A 434 1.34 -10.51 -1.46
CA LYS A 434 0.59 -11.63 -0.88
C LYS A 434 1.37 -12.94 -0.97
N SER A 435 1.98 -13.23 -2.10
CA SER A 435 2.87 -14.38 -2.25
C SER A 435 4.05 -14.32 -1.27
N GLY A 436 4.59 -13.13 -1.02
CA GLY A 436 5.63 -12.90 -0.01
C GLY A 436 5.15 -13.19 1.42
N GLU A 437 3.92 -12.81 1.76
CA GLU A 437 3.31 -13.13 3.05
C GLU A 437 3.10 -14.63 3.22
N ASP A 438 2.55 -15.31 2.21
CA ASP A 438 2.30 -16.75 2.24
C ASP A 438 3.64 -17.52 2.34
N MET A 439 4.66 -17.11 1.57
CA MET A 439 6.01 -17.65 1.70
C MET A 439 6.62 -17.38 3.09
N ALA A 440 6.34 -16.22 3.68
CA ALA A 440 6.82 -15.89 5.01
C ALA A 440 6.21 -16.81 6.07
N GLU A 441 4.95 -17.24 5.93
CA GLU A 441 4.32 -18.22 6.82
C GLU A 441 5.04 -19.57 6.79
N LEU A 442 5.47 -20.01 5.60
CA LEU A 442 6.19 -21.27 5.39
C LEU A 442 7.63 -21.27 5.93
N VAL A 443 8.22 -20.11 6.24
CA VAL A 443 9.57 -20.07 6.83
C VAL A 443 9.53 -20.64 8.25
N PRO A 444 10.35 -21.68 8.55
CA PRO A 444 10.38 -22.30 9.89
C PRO A 444 10.69 -21.29 10.98
N ALA A 445 10.09 -21.46 12.17
CA ALA A 445 10.26 -20.53 13.29
C ALA A 445 11.73 -20.42 13.77
N GLU A 446 12.51 -21.49 13.58
CA GLU A 446 13.94 -21.57 13.86
C GLU A 446 14.76 -20.64 12.95
N VAL A 447 14.25 -20.40 11.73
CA VAL A 447 14.87 -19.58 10.67
C VAL A 447 14.36 -18.15 10.70
N LYS A 448 13.10 -17.93 11.13
CA LYS A 448 12.49 -16.59 11.31
C LYS A 448 13.27 -15.71 12.29
N GLY A 449 14.01 -16.31 13.23
CA GLY A 449 14.51 -15.63 14.43
C GLY A 449 13.32 -15.35 15.36
N LYS A 450 13.51 -15.46 16.68
CA LYS A 450 12.40 -15.36 17.64
C LYS A 450 11.65 -14.01 17.53
N SER A 451 10.56 -13.99 16.79
CA SER A 451 9.35 -13.25 17.13
C SER A 451 8.44 -14.21 17.88
N CYS A 452 8.22 -13.91 19.16
CA CYS A 452 7.43 -14.62 20.18
C CYS A 452 6.64 -15.88 19.76
N ALA A 453 7.07 -17.04 20.29
CA ALA A 453 6.17 -18.08 20.79
C ALA A 453 6.56 -18.34 22.25
N ARG A 454 5.55 -18.51 23.12
CA ARG A 454 5.63 -18.63 24.58
C ARG A 454 6.64 -19.68 25.07
N ALA A 455 7.14 -19.42 26.28
CA ALA A 455 8.20 -20.08 27.03
C ALA A 455 8.29 -21.62 26.97
N ALA A 456 9.53 -22.11 26.86
CA ALA A 456 10.09 -23.20 27.67
C ALA A 456 11.62 -23.10 27.62
N ALA A 457 12.27 -23.21 28.78
CA ALA A 457 13.71 -23.15 28.96
C ALA A 457 14.37 -24.50 28.64
N GLU A 458 15.59 -24.48 28.11
CA GLU A 458 16.65 -25.41 28.49
C GLU A 458 18.02 -24.94 27.96
N GLU A 459 19.02 -25.05 28.83
CA GLU A 459 20.40 -24.66 28.61
C GLU A 459 21.16 -25.67 27.76
N SER A 460 21.96 -25.21 26.80
CA SER A 460 23.28 -25.81 26.56
C SER A 460 24.21 -24.84 25.83
N ALA A 461 25.42 -24.73 26.38
CA ALA A 461 26.51 -23.91 25.88
C ALA A 461 27.14 -24.54 24.62
N GLY A 462 27.55 -23.70 23.65
CA GLY A 462 28.31 -24.18 22.50
C GLY A 462 28.42 -23.17 21.35
N GLY A 463 29.39 -22.25 21.46
CA GLY A 463 29.72 -21.29 20.41
C GLY A 463 30.25 -21.95 19.13
N CYS A 464 29.92 -21.35 17.99
CA CYS A 464 30.70 -21.39 16.75
C CYS A 464 30.13 -20.32 15.81
N GLY A 465 30.99 -19.40 15.37
CA GLY A 465 30.66 -18.22 14.58
C GLY A 465 30.34 -18.53 13.12
N SER A 466 29.53 -17.65 12.52
CA SER A 466 29.27 -17.62 11.08
C SER A 466 30.54 -17.18 10.32
N GLN A 467 31.37 -18.16 9.96
CA GLN A 467 32.24 -18.07 8.80
C GLN A 467 31.50 -18.73 7.64
N ASN A 468 30.68 -17.98 6.91
CA ASN A 468 30.42 -18.21 5.49
C ASN A 468 29.65 -17.02 4.93
N GLY A 469 30.43 -15.97 4.69
CA GLY A 469 30.03 -14.75 3.99
C GLY A 469 31.28 -14.06 3.44
N ARG A 470 32.25 -14.83 2.96
CA ARG A 470 33.23 -14.33 2.00
C ARG A 470 32.70 -14.69 0.62
N SER A 471 31.83 -13.86 0.06
CA SER A 471 31.76 -13.76 -1.40
C SER A 471 33.13 -13.26 -1.84
N ARG A 472 33.85 -14.02 -2.66
CA ARG A 472 34.99 -13.45 -3.37
C ARG A 472 34.41 -12.36 -4.27
N GLY A 473 34.73 -11.10 -3.99
CA GLY A 473 34.30 -9.98 -4.82
C GLY A 473 34.73 -10.26 -6.26
N GLY A 474 33.76 -10.42 -7.16
CA GLY A 474 34.01 -10.81 -8.55
C GLY A 474 32.91 -11.70 -9.14
N GLU A 475 32.19 -12.49 -8.33
CA GLU A 475 31.26 -13.52 -8.83
C GLU A 475 30.10 -12.95 -9.68
N MET A 476 29.58 -11.77 -9.32
CA MET A 476 28.55 -11.08 -10.13
C MET A 476 29.11 -10.53 -11.45
N ALA A 477 30.37 -10.08 -11.46
CA ALA A 477 31.02 -9.58 -12.67
C ALA A 477 31.45 -10.73 -13.60
N GLU A 478 31.82 -11.88 -13.05
CA GLU A 478 32.03 -13.12 -13.82
C GLU A 478 30.71 -13.66 -14.37
N MET A 479 29.61 -13.55 -13.63
CA MET A 479 28.28 -13.93 -14.09
C MET A 479 27.78 -12.99 -15.20
N GLU A 480 27.96 -11.67 -15.07
CA GLU A 480 27.63 -10.70 -16.13
C GLU A 480 28.49 -10.92 -17.39
N LYS A 481 29.79 -11.22 -17.21
CA LYS A 481 30.67 -11.57 -18.33
C LYS A 481 30.22 -12.86 -19.02
N LYS A 482 29.85 -13.89 -18.25
CA LYS A 482 29.30 -15.13 -18.79
C LYS A 482 27.99 -14.91 -19.53
N LEU A 483 27.08 -14.10 -19.00
CA LEU A 483 25.82 -13.78 -19.66
C LEU A 483 26.04 -13.02 -20.97
N ALA A 484 27.02 -12.12 -21.03
CA ALA A 484 27.41 -11.43 -22.27
C ALA A 484 28.08 -12.38 -23.27
N ASP A 485 28.89 -13.34 -22.79
CA ASP A 485 29.48 -14.39 -23.63
C ASP A 485 28.40 -15.38 -24.15
N ASP A 486 27.37 -15.66 -23.34
CA ASP A 486 26.22 -16.51 -23.69
C ASP A 486 25.28 -15.80 -24.69
N GLU A 487 25.05 -14.49 -24.56
CA GLU A 487 24.33 -13.67 -25.56
C GLU A 487 25.09 -13.61 -26.89
N ALA A 488 26.43 -13.62 -26.88
CA ALA A 488 27.22 -13.71 -28.10
C ALA A 488 27.14 -15.11 -28.76
N ALA A 489 26.80 -16.15 -27.99
CA ALA A 489 26.65 -17.54 -28.45
C ALA A 489 25.24 -17.87 -28.99
N GLU A 490 24.29 -16.92 -28.94
CA GLU A 490 22.88 -17.09 -29.36
C GLU A 490 22.74 -17.51 -30.84
N SER A 491 23.75 -17.24 -31.67
CA SER A 491 23.79 -17.64 -33.08
C SER A 491 24.15 -19.11 -33.35
N MET A 492 24.42 -19.92 -32.31
CA MET A 492 24.88 -21.31 -32.43
C MET A 492 24.04 -22.35 -31.67
N GLU A 493 22.82 -22.02 -31.25
CA GLU A 493 21.96 -23.00 -30.57
C GLU A 493 21.23 -23.91 -31.58
N THR A 494 21.61 -25.19 -31.63
CA THR A 494 20.78 -26.25 -32.23
C THR A 494 19.89 -26.90 -31.16
N GLU A 495 18.58 -26.93 -31.39
CA GLU A 495 17.59 -27.60 -30.53
C GLU A 495 17.95 -29.07 -30.26
N ILE A 496 18.21 -29.42 -29.01
CA ILE A 496 18.31 -30.81 -28.56
C ILE A 496 16.88 -31.34 -28.36
N LYS A 497 16.40 -32.19 -29.27
CA LYS A 497 15.20 -32.99 -29.04
C LYS A 497 15.53 -34.14 -28.07
N LEU A 498 14.92 -34.12 -26.90
CA LEU A 498 14.99 -35.20 -25.93
C LEU A 498 14.32 -36.48 -26.50
N PRO A 499 14.89 -37.68 -26.31
CA PRO A 499 14.25 -38.92 -26.74
C PRO A 499 13.14 -39.33 -25.78
N GLU A 500 12.00 -39.75 -26.32
CA GLU A 500 10.98 -40.50 -25.59
C GLU A 500 11.48 -41.91 -25.30
N GLN A 501 11.56 -42.30 -24.03
CA GLN A 501 11.62 -43.71 -23.64
C GLN A 501 10.64 -44.01 -22.52
N SER A 502 9.64 -44.80 -22.90
CA SER A 502 8.81 -45.60 -22.03
C SER A 502 9.61 -46.82 -21.54
N GLU A 503 10.05 -46.84 -20.28
CA GLU A 503 10.40 -48.10 -19.63
C GLU A 503 9.90 -48.12 -18.18
N SER A 504 9.09 -49.15 -17.91
CA SER A 504 8.56 -49.51 -16.60
C SER A 504 9.69 -50.03 -15.69
N LEU A 505 10.03 -49.28 -14.64
CA LEU A 505 10.98 -49.75 -13.63
C LEU A 505 10.26 -50.22 -12.36
N THR A 506 10.25 -51.52 -12.19
CA THR A 506 9.89 -52.25 -10.97
C THR A 506 10.81 -51.86 -9.81
N ARG A 507 10.20 -51.52 -8.68
CA ARG A 507 10.87 -51.04 -7.46
C ARG A 507 11.62 -52.17 -6.75
N LYS A 508 12.92 -52.32 -7.00
CA LYS A 508 13.80 -53.10 -6.12
C LYS A 508 14.09 -52.30 -4.85
N GLN A 509 13.71 -52.84 -3.70
CA GLN A 509 14.11 -52.32 -2.39
C GLN A 509 15.61 -52.53 -2.19
N ASN A 510 16.37 -51.45 -2.13
CA ASN A 510 17.74 -51.47 -1.62
C ASN A 510 17.76 -50.97 -0.19
N LYS A 511 18.11 -51.89 0.73
CA LYS A 511 18.47 -51.58 2.12
C LYS A 511 19.84 -50.92 2.15
N GLY A 512 19.98 -49.84 2.94
CA GLY A 512 21.27 -49.31 3.37
C GLY A 512 21.74 -48.06 2.63
N GLY A 513 21.22 -46.91 3.04
CA GLY A 513 21.80 -45.60 2.72
C GLY A 513 21.48 -44.63 3.86
N LYS A 514 22.52 -44.14 4.56
CA LYS A 514 22.37 -43.10 5.60
C LYS A 514 21.64 -41.91 4.97
N GLY A 515 20.49 -41.55 5.54
CA GLY A 515 19.72 -40.37 5.12
C GLY A 515 20.54 -39.08 5.25
N PRO A 516 20.20 -38.03 4.50
CA PRO A 516 20.89 -36.75 4.59
C PRO A 516 20.79 -36.25 6.04
N SER A 517 21.93 -36.02 6.68
CA SER A 517 21.96 -35.41 8.01
C SER A 517 21.26 -34.05 7.91
N GLN A 518 20.11 -33.89 8.55
CA GLN A 518 19.48 -32.60 8.73
C GLN A 518 20.50 -31.69 9.44
N LYS A 519 21.07 -30.74 8.69
CA LYS A 519 21.89 -29.68 9.29
C LYS A 519 20.97 -28.89 10.21
N THR A 520 21.13 -29.07 11.51
CA THR A 520 20.40 -28.30 12.53
C THR A 520 20.72 -26.81 12.32
N ILE A 521 19.73 -26.04 11.88
CA ILE A 521 19.88 -24.60 11.69
C ILE A 521 19.92 -23.97 13.08
N LYS A 522 21.08 -23.41 13.47
CA LYS A 522 21.25 -22.78 14.78
C LYS A 522 20.47 -21.46 14.83
N THR A 523 19.56 -21.34 15.78
CA THR A 523 18.78 -20.13 16.06
C THR A 523 19.70 -18.94 16.36
N GLN A 524 19.54 -17.83 15.64
CA GLN A 524 20.28 -16.60 15.92
C GLN A 524 19.70 -15.92 17.17
N THR A 525 20.51 -15.78 18.22
CA THR A 525 20.18 -15.01 19.42
C THR A 525 20.53 -13.53 19.20
N MET A 526 19.60 -12.63 19.54
CA MET A 526 19.83 -11.19 19.47
C MET A 526 20.42 -10.72 20.81
N GLY A 527 21.57 -10.04 20.75
CA GLY A 527 22.23 -9.41 21.90
C GLY A 527 22.42 -7.91 21.71
N LYS A 528 23.22 -7.29 22.58
CA LYS A 528 23.64 -5.88 22.47
C LYS A 528 25.06 -5.81 21.95
N CYS A 529 25.34 -4.82 21.11
CA CYS A 529 26.66 -4.56 20.58
C CYS A 529 27.59 -4.06 21.71
N GLU A 530 28.78 -4.66 21.82
CA GLU A 530 29.77 -4.28 22.84
C GLU A 530 30.29 -2.84 22.68
N ARG A 531 30.21 -2.25 21.48
CA ARG A 531 30.72 -0.89 21.21
C ARG A 531 29.71 0.22 21.41
N CYS A 532 28.47 0.02 20.97
CA CYS A 532 27.46 1.07 20.94
C CYS A 532 26.16 0.71 21.65
N GLY A 533 26.08 -0.47 22.27
CA GLY A 533 24.88 -0.96 22.95
C GLY A 533 23.70 -1.31 22.04
N TYR A 534 23.77 -1.01 20.73
CA TYR A 534 22.69 -1.25 19.78
C TYR A 534 22.46 -2.75 19.53
N ILE A 535 21.22 -3.12 19.23
CA ILE A 535 20.82 -4.52 18.96
C ILE A 535 21.65 -5.15 17.83
N SER A 536 22.15 -6.37 18.08
CA SER A 536 23.00 -7.09 17.13
C SER A 536 22.95 -8.60 17.36
N SER A 537 22.95 -9.39 16.29
CA SER A 537 23.14 -10.85 16.36
C SER A 537 24.62 -11.26 16.50
N GLN A 538 25.54 -10.31 16.34
CA GLN A 538 26.98 -10.48 16.50
C GLN A 538 27.49 -9.58 17.64
N LYS A 539 28.69 -9.86 18.18
CA LYS A 539 29.34 -9.04 19.23
C LYS A 539 29.41 -7.55 18.85
N VAL A 540 29.69 -7.27 17.58
CA VAL A 540 29.74 -5.92 17.01
C VAL A 540 28.64 -5.77 15.97
N CYS A 541 27.83 -4.71 16.06
CA CYS A 541 26.74 -4.47 15.11
C CYS A 541 27.29 -4.11 13.72
N LYS A 542 26.47 -4.32 12.68
CA LYS A 542 26.88 -4.05 11.29
C LYS A 542 27.35 -2.61 11.08
N ALA A 543 26.70 -1.62 11.71
CA ALA A 543 27.13 -0.23 11.60
C ALA A 543 28.53 -0.02 12.21
N CYS A 544 28.80 -0.53 13.42
CA CYS A 544 30.11 -0.44 14.05
C CYS A 544 31.21 -1.15 13.24
N ALA A 545 30.88 -2.28 12.60
CA ALA A 545 31.81 -2.99 11.73
C ALA A 545 32.11 -2.18 10.45
N LEU A 546 31.09 -1.53 9.86
CA LEU A 546 31.27 -0.66 8.71
C LEU A 546 32.06 0.61 9.07
N LEU A 547 31.78 1.22 10.21
CA LEU A 547 32.51 2.40 10.71
C LEU A 547 33.97 2.09 11.00
N GLU A 548 34.27 0.90 11.53
CA GLU A 548 35.66 0.47 11.70
C GLU A 548 36.38 0.34 10.35
N GLY A 549 35.71 -0.16 9.32
CA GLY A 549 36.25 -0.21 7.96
C GLY A 549 36.57 1.20 7.41
N LEU A 550 35.66 2.15 7.60
CA LEU A 550 35.86 3.55 7.20
C LEU A 550 37.00 4.21 7.98
N ASN A 551 37.03 4.04 9.29
CA ASN A 551 38.06 4.64 10.14
C ASN A 551 39.46 4.05 9.89
N LYS A 552 39.57 2.77 9.54
CA LYS A 552 40.86 2.14 9.17
C LYS A 552 41.43 2.71 7.87
N ASN A 553 40.57 3.03 6.92
CA ASN A 553 40.95 3.58 5.64
C ASN A 553 41.04 5.12 5.66
N ARG A 554 40.83 5.76 6.83
CA ARG A 554 40.98 7.21 6.95
C ARG A 554 42.48 7.51 6.85
N PRO A 555 42.93 8.36 5.91
CA PRO A 555 44.33 8.73 5.85
C PRO A 555 44.73 9.32 7.20
N LYS A 556 45.68 8.68 7.89
CA LYS A 556 46.29 9.22 9.11
C LYS A 556 47.18 10.39 8.72
N THR A 557 46.60 11.55 8.42
CA THR A 557 47.33 12.81 8.48
C THR A 557 47.34 13.25 9.94
N ALA A 558 48.08 12.50 10.76
CA ALA A 558 48.56 12.95 12.05
C ALA A 558 50.06 12.69 12.02
N ILE A 559 50.81 13.75 11.71
CA ILE A 559 52.22 13.80 12.11
C ILE A 559 52.17 13.79 13.63
N GLU A 560 52.66 12.73 14.26
CA GLU A 560 52.93 12.71 15.69
C GLU A 560 53.96 13.80 15.98
N VAL A 561 53.50 14.99 16.34
CA VAL A 561 54.31 15.93 17.11
C VAL A 561 53.91 15.67 18.56
N GLY A 562 54.74 14.91 19.25
CA GLY A 562 54.62 14.75 20.69
C GLY A 562 54.73 16.12 21.35
N VAL A 563 53.62 16.60 21.90
CA VAL A 563 53.62 17.75 22.81
C VAL A 563 53.03 17.28 24.12
N SER A 564 53.86 17.38 25.15
CA SER A 564 53.58 17.10 26.55
C SER A 564 52.46 17.97 27.12
N LEU A 565 51.81 17.45 28.16
CA LEU A 565 50.56 17.87 28.79
C LEU A 565 50.60 19.23 29.54
N GLU A 566 50.99 20.34 28.91
CA GLU A 566 50.98 21.65 29.60
C GLU A 566 50.26 22.81 28.87
N ASP A 567 49.76 22.63 27.64
CA ASP A 567 49.29 23.79 26.83
C ASP A 567 47.77 23.99 26.67
N GLU A 568 46.90 23.26 27.39
CA GLU A 568 45.44 23.41 27.22
C GLU A 568 44.87 24.78 27.66
N GLU A 569 45.58 25.57 28.49
CA GLU A 569 45.09 26.89 28.89
C GLU A 569 45.38 28.01 27.87
N SER A 570 46.40 27.87 27.01
CA SER A 570 46.82 28.96 26.09
C SER A 570 45.96 29.07 24.82
N SER A 571 45.36 27.95 24.39
CA SER A 571 44.58 27.88 23.15
C SER A 571 43.23 28.61 23.26
N SER A 572 42.66 28.63 24.48
CA SER A 572 41.40 29.34 24.77
C SER A 572 41.54 30.87 24.71
N THR A 573 42.75 31.39 24.99
CA THR A 573 43.02 32.84 25.02
C THR A 573 43.29 33.40 23.62
N LEU A 574 43.89 32.60 22.73
CA LEU A 574 44.17 32.97 21.33
C LEU A 574 42.92 33.05 20.46
N MET A 575 42.00 32.08 20.59
CA MET A 575 40.70 32.13 19.89
C MET A 575 39.88 33.37 20.25
N ARG A 576 39.91 33.76 21.53
CA ARG A 576 39.20 34.95 22.04
C ARG A 576 39.81 36.29 21.59
N GLN A 577 41.10 36.30 21.24
CA GLN A 577 41.79 37.46 20.66
C GLN A 577 41.54 37.58 19.15
N MET A 578 41.39 36.47 18.43
CA MET A 578 41.07 36.47 17.00
C MET A 578 39.63 36.93 16.72
N GLU A 579 38.67 36.58 17.59
CA GLU A 579 37.27 37.04 17.48
C GLU A 579 37.13 38.55 17.68
N LYS A 580 37.97 39.16 18.52
CA LYS A 580 38.00 40.63 18.71
C LYS A 580 38.61 41.39 17.53
N ALA A 581 39.43 40.74 16.70
CA ALA A 581 40.07 41.38 15.55
C ALA A 581 39.17 41.41 14.29
N GLN A 582 38.13 40.57 14.21
CA GLN A 582 37.24 40.49 13.06
C GLN A 582 35.99 41.39 13.11
N LEU A 583 35.74 42.06 14.24
CA LEU A 583 34.59 42.97 14.42
C LEU A 583 34.97 44.46 14.45
N GLY A 584 36.21 44.80 14.07
CA GLY A 584 36.74 46.17 14.13
C GLY A 584 37.34 46.70 12.82
N GLY A 585 36.99 46.13 11.67
CA GLY A 585 37.47 46.54 10.35
C GLY A 585 36.36 47.08 9.47
#